data_AF-A0A4R6K656-F1
#
_entry.id   AF-A0A4R6K656-F1
#
_cell.length_a   1.000
_cell.length_b   1.000
_cell.length_c   1.000
_cell.angle_alpha   90.00
_cell.angle_beta   90.00
_cell.angle_gamma   90.00
#
_symmetry.space_group_name_H-M   'P 1'
#
loop_
_entity.id
_entity.type
_entity.pdbx_description
1 polymer ?
#
loop_
_entity_poly.entity_id
_entity_poly.type
_entity_poly.pdbx_seq_one_letter_code
_entity_poly.pdbx_strand_id
1 'polypeptide(L)'
;MKRGALLAVLPLVLGSAAVLTQSSPGGSTPAGGASTYIGTSTVESKGMPSASDGDLWPSCWAGNGNLYTANGDGKGFSLDAEFADIAVNEVKGEPGNLSGTTIARGDQVGSIWSGGGYNRKPTGMVCVGDTMYLAVQDLALDFNDVPAATILKSTDHGRTWTWDKNKPMFANHVFTTIWFADYGKGGAAAPDGYVYAYGLDGNWRDSFDDTVADPQSVYLARVPKTKVQDRRAWEFFAGSNERGRPTWSSKLDDRRPVLTDQRRLYAQTYGTNASNLSVISQGGVTYLAAQQRYVYTSWTEYTFEFYEAPTPWGPWKHFLSKDFGGYPWSTSKYGG
;
A
#
# COMPACT_ATOMS: atom_id res chain seq x y z
N MET A 1 -82.08 -12.65 3.43
CA MET A 1 -81.07 -11.99 4.28
C MET A 1 -80.82 -12.83 5.53
N LYS A 2 -79.66 -13.48 5.64
CA LYS A 2 -78.99 -13.81 6.91
C LYS A 2 -77.60 -14.38 6.59
N ARG A 3 -76.66 -14.01 7.45
CA ARG A 3 -75.21 -14.03 7.31
C ARG A 3 -74.66 -15.46 7.23
N GLY A 4 -73.79 -15.72 6.25
CA GLY A 4 -72.91 -16.90 6.21
C GLY A 4 -71.57 -16.56 6.84
N ALA A 5 -71.17 -17.33 7.84
CA ALA A 5 -69.95 -17.16 8.60
C ALA A 5 -68.71 -17.59 7.81
N LEU A 6 -67.61 -16.84 8.01
CA LEU A 6 -66.25 -17.21 7.63
C LEU A 6 -65.83 -18.51 8.33
N LEU A 7 -65.29 -19.46 7.56
CA LEU A 7 -64.28 -20.40 8.04
C LEU A 7 -63.07 -20.29 7.11
N ALA A 8 -62.07 -19.54 7.53
CA ALA A 8 -60.73 -19.57 6.93
C ALA A 8 -59.97 -20.73 7.59
N VAL A 9 -59.65 -21.76 6.80
CA VAL A 9 -58.73 -22.82 7.21
C VAL A 9 -57.32 -22.27 7.09
N LEU A 10 -56.68 -21.95 8.23
CA LEU A 10 -55.24 -21.70 8.29
C LEU A 10 -54.51 -23.05 8.16
N PRO A 11 -53.62 -23.25 7.17
CA PRO A 11 -52.63 -24.30 7.27
C PRO A 11 -51.57 -23.87 8.30
N LEU A 12 -51.51 -24.62 9.39
CA LEU A 12 -50.46 -24.49 10.40
C LEU A 12 -49.16 -25.06 9.81
N VAL A 13 -48.34 -24.20 9.20
CA VAL A 13 -46.98 -24.57 8.78
C VAL A 13 -46.08 -24.45 10.02
N LEU A 14 -45.75 -25.60 10.62
CA LEU A 14 -44.65 -25.72 11.58
C LEU A 14 -43.35 -25.42 10.84
N GLY A 15 -42.94 -24.15 10.81
CA GLY A 15 -41.61 -23.74 10.40
C GLY A 15 -40.62 -24.15 11.47
N SER A 16 -39.97 -25.30 11.31
CA SER A 16 -38.70 -25.55 11.97
C SER A 16 -37.72 -24.50 11.44
N ALA A 17 -37.39 -23.51 12.27
CA ALA A 17 -36.28 -22.60 12.01
C ALA A 17 -34.98 -23.42 12.04
N ALA A 18 -34.66 -24.07 10.93
CA ALA A 18 -33.30 -24.48 10.67
C ALA A 18 -32.50 -23.19 10.50
N VAL A 19 -31.75 -22.84 11.55
CA VAL A 19 -30.68 -21.86 11.44
C VAL A 19 -29.70 -22.46 10.43
N LEU A 20 -29.86 -22.07 9.17
CA LEU A 20 -28.88 -22.29 8.13
C LEU A 20 -27.71 -21.37 8.46
N THR A 21 -26.81 -21.85 9.32
CA THR A 21 -25.44 -21.35 9.36
C THR A 21 -24.83 -21.70 8.01
N GLN A 22 -24.88 -20.78 7.06
CA GLN A 22 -24.00 -20.80 5.90
C GLN A 22 -22.57 -20.70 6.43
N SER A 23 -21.95 -21.86 6.61
CA SER A 23 -20.50 -21.97 6.70
C SER A 23 -19.99 -21.79 5.27
N SER A 24 -19.52 -20.59 4.96
CA SER A 24 -18.74 -20.36 3.75
C SER A 24 -17.52 -21.31 3.77
N PRO A 25 -17.14 -21.91 2.63
CA PRO A 25 -15.97 -22.79 2.60
C PRO A 25 -14.70 -21.95 2.82
N GLY A 26 -13.99 -22.24 3.91
CA GLY A 26 -12.56 -21.97 4.13
C GLY A 26 -11.96 -20.72 3.46
N GLY A 27 -12.25 -19.53 3.99
CA GLY A 27 -11.35 -18.40 3.81
C GLY A 27 -10.06 -18.68 4.60
N SER A 28 -8.94 -18.81 3.90
CA SER A 28 -7.62 -18.88 4.53
C SER A 28 -7.48 -17.71 5.50
N THR A 29 -7.30 -18.00 6.78
CA THR A 29 -7.00 -16.96 7.76
C THR A 29 -5.61 -16.40 7.43
N PRO A 30 -5.37 -15.07 7.50
CA PRO A 30 -4.03 -14.52 7.35
C PRO A 30 -3.04 -15.28 8.24
N ALA A 31 -1.83 -15.51 7.73
CA ALA A 31 -0.78 -16.16 8.50
C ALA A 31 -0.42 -15.27 9.71
N GLY A 32 -1.07 -15.49 10.86
CA GLY A 32 -0.98 -14.64 12.06
C GLY A 32 -2.27 -14.52 12.87
N GLY A 33 -3.43 -14.84 12.27
CA GLY A 33 -4.75 -14.70 12.90
C GLY A 33 -5.20 -13.24 13.05
N ALA A 34 -6.41 -13.05 13.60
CA ALA A 34 -6.92 -11.72 13.91
C ALA A 34 -6.13 -11.07 15.05
N SER A 35 -5.96 -9.75 14.99
CA SER A 35 -5.34 -8.98 16.08
C SER A 35 -6.21 -9.04 17.34
N THR A 36 -5.54 -9.20 18.47
CA THR A 36 -6.13 -9.04 19.81
C THR A 36 -5.66 -7.75 20.49
N TYR A 37 -4.86 -6.94 19.79
CA TYR A 37 -4.29 -5.70 20.34
C TYR A 37 -5.17 -4.49 20.04
N ILE A 38 -5.78 -4.45 18.86
CA ILE A 38 -6.65 -3.36 18.46
C ILE A 38 -8.05 -3.60 19.02
N GLY A 39 -8.48 -2.76 19.96
CA GLY A 39 -9.82 -2.83 20.55
C GLY A 39 -10.90 -2.19 19.68
N THR A 40 -10.59 -1.07 19.03
CA THR A 40 -11.52 -0.32 18.18
C THR A 40 -10.79 0.32 17.01
N SER A 41 -11.40 0.28 15.83
CA SER A 41 -10.89 0.93 14.61
C SER A 41 -12.05 1.39 13.74
N THR A 42 -11.90 2.54 13.10
CA THR A 42 -12.90 3.10 12.18
C THR A 42 -12.21 3.70 10.95
N VAL A 43 -12.82 3.50 9.79
CA VAL A 43 -12.41 4.13 8.52
C VAL A 43 -13.60 4.89 7.97
N GLU A 44 -13.38 6.16 7.64
CA GLU A 44 -14.38 7.04 7.05
C GLU A 44 -14.98 6.44 5.76
N SER A 45 -16.19 6.86 5.39
CA SER A 45 -16.81 6.39 4.14
C SER A 45 -16.23 7.05 2.89
N LYS A 46 -15.49 8.16 3.06
CA LYS A 46 -14.90 8.95 1.98
C LYS A 46 -13.63 9.66 2.47
N GLY A 47 -12.76 10.01 1.52
CA GLY A 47 -11.58 10.84 1.78
C GLY A 47 -11.90 12.33 2.00
N MET A 48 -10.85 13.09 2.30
CA MET A 48 -10.87 14.55 2.35
C MET A 48 -10.13 15.10 1.13
N PRO A 49 -10.82 15.66 0.12
CA PRO A 49 -10.18 16.13 -1.09
C PRO A 49 -9.36 17.40 -0.84
N SER A 50 -8.34 17.62 -1.66
CA SER A 50 -7.56 18.85 -1.76
C SER A 50 -7.57 19.41 -3.18
N ALA A 51 -7.20 20.68 -3.34
CA ALA A 51 -6.98 21.28 -4.65
C ALA A 51 -5.65 20.79 -5.25
N SER A 52 -5.64 19.54 -5.72
CA SER A 52 -4.50 18.83 -6.27
C SER A 52 -4.97 17.86 -7.37
N ASP A 53 -4.04 17.43 -8.22
CA ASP A 53 -4.31 16.55 -9.35
C ASP A 53 -3.27 15.44 -9.44
N GLY A 54 -3.72 14.17 -9.51
CA GLY A 54 -2.87 13.00 -9.57
C GLY A 54 -3.39 11.80 -8.75
N ASP A 55 -2.76 10.65 -8.96
CA ASP A 55 -2.92 9.44 -8.17
C ASP A 55 -1.69 9.17 -7.30
N LEU A 56 -1.82 8.30 -6.30
CA LEU A 56 -0.74 7.95 -5.35
C LEU A 56 -0.21 9.14 -4.54
N TRP A 57 0.11 8.94 -3.27
CA TRP A 57 0.62 10.03 -2.44
C TRP A 57 1.62 9.57 -1.37
N PRO A 58 2.65 8.74 -1.70
CA PRO A 58 3.68 8.43 -0.72
C PRO A 58 4.35 9.71 -0.22
N SER A 59 4.43 9.85 1.09
CA SER A 59 4.86 11.08 1.73
C SER A 59 5.96 10.84 2.76
N CYS A 60 6.70 11.91 3.09
CA CYS A 60 7.56 11.91 4.25
C CYS A 60 7.59 13.27 4.94
N TRP A 61 7.70 13.21 6.27
CA TRP A 61 7.85 14.39 7.11
C TRP A 61 9.33 14.67 7.34
N ALA A 62 9.86 15.75 6.77
CA ALA A 62 11.28 16.08 6.86
C ALA A 62 11.66 16.68 8.22
N GLY A 63 12.94 16.58 8.58
CA GLY A 63 13.51 17.15 9.81
C GLY A 63 13.30 18.67 9.94
N ASN A 64 13.27 19.38 8.82
CA ASN A 64 12.98 20.80 8.71
C ASN A 64 11.52 21.15 9.07
N GLY A 65 10.65 20.16 9.24
CA GLY A 65 9.25 20.32 9.62
C GLY A 65 8.27 20.35 8.45
N ASN A 66 8.74 20.37 7.21
CA ASN A 66 7.89 20.35 6.03
C ASN A 66 7.46 18.93 5.66
N LEU A 67 6.28 18.81 5.05
CA LEU A 67 5.77 17.57 4.47
C LEU A 67 6.02 17.57 2.96
N TYR A 68 6.46 16.43 2.44
CA TYR A 68 6.67 16.22 1.02
C TYR A 68 5.93 14.98 0.58
N THR A 69 5.44 14.99 -0.65
CA THR A 69 4.74 13.85 -1.25
C THR A 69 5.03 13.78 -2.74
N ALA A 70 4.93 12.59 -3.32
CA ALA A 70 4.96 12.41 -4.77
C ALA A 70 3.63 11.87 -5.26
N ASN A 71 3.22 12.26 -6.46
CA ASN A 71 2.05 11.73 -7.15
C ASN A 71 2.43 11.16 -8.51
N GLY A 72 1.67 10.16 -8.97
CA GLY A 72 1.61 9.75 -10.36
C GLY A 72 0.56 10.55 -11.13
N ASP A 73 0.65 10.47 -12.47
CA ASP A 73 -0.32 10.96 -13.46
C ASP A 73 -1.11 12.22 -13.07
N GLY A 74 -0.44 13.37 -13.01
CA GLY A 74 -1.12 14.61 -12.70
C GLY A 74 -0.23 15.83 -12.60
N LYS A 75 -0.84 16.95 -12.21
CA LYS A 75 -0.17 18.25 -12.05
C LYS A 75 0.37 18.50 -10.64
N GLY A 76 0.01 17.65 -9.67
CA GLY A 76 0.32 17.83 -8.26
C GLY A 76 -0.49 18.99 -7.66
N PHE A 77 0.16 19.83 -6.85
CA PHE A 77 -0.49 20.99 -6.22
C PHE A 77 -0.42 22.28 -7.07
N SER A 78 0.25 22.26 -8.22
CA SER A 78 0.30 23.38 -9.17
C SER A 78 -0.62 23.12 -10.37
N LEU A 79 -1.93 23.34 -10.17
CA LEU A 79 -3.00 22.97 -11.11
C LEU A 79 -2.97 23.71 -12.47
N ASP A 80 -2.24 24.81 -12.54
CA ASP A 80 -1.98 25.60 -13.75
C ASP A 80 -0.81 25.06 -14.58
N ALA A 81 -0.05 24.11 -14.04
CA ALA A 81 1.14 23.58 -14.68
C ALA A 81 0.83 22.36 -15.59
N GLU A 82 1.84 21.94 -16.36
CA GLU A 82 1.73 20.81 -17.27
C GLU A 82 1.61 19.47 -16.52
N PHE A 83 0.86 18.55 -17.13
CA PHE A 83 0.74 17.16 -16.68
C PHE A 83 2.10 16.45 -16.73
N ALA A 84 2.36 15.57 -15.75
CA ALA A 84 3.48 14.64 -15.78
C ALA A 84 3.05 13.27 -15.24
N ASP A 85 3.72 12.21 -15.70
CA ASP A 85 3.53 10.86 -15.18
C ASP A 85 3.94 10.74 -13.70
N ILE A 86 4.88 11.59 -13.26
CA ILE A 86 5.31 11.71 -11.87
C ILE A 86 5.60 13.17 -11.49
N ALA A 87 5.21 13.55 -10.28
CA ALA A 87 5.52 14.85 -9.70
C ALA A 87 5.82 14.75 -8.20
N VAL A 88 6.61 15.70 -7.68
CA VAL A 88 6.94 15.85 -6.26
C VAL A 88 6.43 17.20 -5.78
N ASN A 89 5.86 17.22 -4.59
CA ASN A 89 5.16 18.35 -4.02
C ASN A 89 5.68 18.65 -2.60
N GLU A 90 5.80 19.95 -2.28
CA GLU A 90 5.83 20.41 -0.89
C GLU A 90 4.40 20.70 -0.45
N VAL A 91 3.99 20.17 0.70
CA VAL A 91 2.62 20.25 1.22
C VAL A 91 2.61 20.92 2.59
N LYS A 92 1.57 21.71 2.83
CA LYS A 92 1.31 22.41 4.09
C LYS A 92 -0.14 22.27 4.49
N GLY A 93 -0.39 22.45 5.78
CA GLY A 93 -1.72 22.38 6.38
C GLY A 93 -1.98 21.03 7.03
N GLU A 94 -3.25 20.77 7.26
CA GLU A 94 -3.77 19.61 7.98
C GLU A 94 -4.81 18.89 7.12
N PRO A 95 -5.14 17.62 7.41
CA PRO A 95 -6.24 16.93 6.73
C PRO A 95 -7.51 17.79 6.65
N GLY A 96 -8.07 17.91 5.44
CA GLY A 96 -9.23 18.76 5.15
C GLY A 96 -8.91 20.22 4.78
N ASN A 97 -7.66 20.67 4.91
CA ASN A 97 -7.22 22.00 4.48
C ASN A 97 -5.76 21.98 4.00
N LEU A 98 -5.46 21.07 3.07
CA LEU A 98 -4.14 20.95 2.47
C LEU A 98 -3.94 21.96 1.34
N SER A 99 -2.73 22.50 1.27
CA SER A 99 -2.22 23.33 0.17
C SER A 99 -0.79 22.92 -0.15
N GLY A 100 -0.28 23.28 -1.33
CA GLY A 100 1.06 22.87 -1.69
C GLY A 100 1.58 23.52 -2.96
N THR A 101 2.72 23.05 -3.43
CA THR A 101 3.33 23.45 -4.69
C THR A 101 4.10 22.28 -5.28
N THR A 102 3.97 22.07 -6.58
CA THR A 102 4.74 21.07 -7.32
C THR A 102 6.18 21.58 -7.53
N ILE A 103 7.17 20.87 -6.99
CA ILE A 103 8.58 21.31 -6.92
C ILE A 103 9.52 20.56 -7.89
N ALA A 104 9.15 19.37 -8.35
CA ALA A 104 9.87 18.63 -9.39
C ALA A 104 8.89 17.72 -10.15
N ARG A 105 9.17 17.40 -11.42
CA ARG A 105 8.28 16.57 -12.24
C ARG A 105 8.97 15.88 -13.41
N GLY A 106 8.33 14.83 -13.94
CA GLY A 106 8.74 14.12 -15.14
C GLY A 106 10.21 13.69 -15.07
N ASP A 107 11.00 14.04 -16.09
CA ASP A 107 12.40 13.61 -16.24
C ASP A 107 13.36 14.16 -15.17
N GLN A 108 12.91 15.11 -14.36
CA GLN A 108 13.65 15.52 -13.16
C GLN A 108 13.61 14.43 -12.07
N VAL A 109 12.67 13.48 -12.14
CA VAL A 109 12.32 12.52 -11.09
C VAL A 109 12.34 11.09 -11.65
N GLY A 110 13.53 10.56 -11.88
CA GLY A 110 13.71 9.15 -12.22
C GLY A 110 13.72 8.85 -13.72
N SER A 111 14.10 7.63 -14.05
CA SER A 111 14.12 7.08 -15.41
C SER A 111 13.05 6.00 -15.55
N ILE A 112 12.59 5.77 -16.78
CA ILE A 112 11.84 4.57 -17.16
C ILE A 112 12.85 3.57 -17.72
N TRP A 113 13.01 2.42 -17.07
CA TRP A 113 13.99 1.38 -17.41
C TRP A 113 13.43 0.34 -18.38
N SER A 114 12.13 0.17 -18.37
CA SER A 114 11.43 -0.94 -19.04
C SER A 114 10.99 -0.59 -20.47
N GLY A 115 11.27 0.64 -20.90
CA GLY A 115 11.03 1.11 -22.27
C GLY A 115 9.62 1.66 -22.50
N GLY A 116 9.22 1.72 -23.77
CA GLY A 116 7.88 2.15 -24.15
C GLY A 116 6.81 1.19 -23.61
N GLY A 117 5.66 1.74 -23.20
CA GLY A 117 4.59 0.96 -22.56
C GLY A 117 4.62 1.01 -21.02
N TYR A 118 5.56 1.74 -20.43
CA TYR A 118 5.71 1.91 -18.99
C TYR A 118 5.76 3.39 -18.60
N ASN A 119 5.31 3.71 -17.38
CA ASN A 119 5.47 5.04 -16.77
C ASN A 119 6.07 4.96 -15.35
N ARG A 120 6.51 6.11 -14.82
CA ARG A 120 7.03 6.19 -13.45
C ARG A 120 5.89 6.32 -12.46
N LYS A 121 5.85 5.44 -11.46
CA LYS A 121 4.90 5.55 -10.34
C LYS A 121 5.62 5.64 -9.00
N PRO A 122 5.39 6.70 -8.21
CA PRO A 122 5.95 6.80 -6.87
C PRO A 122 5.21 5.87 -5.91
N THR A 123 5.92 4.95 -5.26
CA THR A 123 5.31 3.92 -4.40
C THR A 123 5.67 4.05 -2.93
N GLY A 124 6.75 4.77 -2.62
CA GLY A 124 7.20 4.99 -1.24
C GLY A 124 8.10 6.20 -1.10
N MET A 125 7.96 6.94 0.00
CA MET A 125 8.83 8.08 0.30
C MET A 125 9.25 8.03 1.76
N VAL A 126 10.50 8.38 2.07
CA VAL A 126 11.00 8.48 3.44
C VAL A 126 12.01 9.61 3.59
N CYS A 127 11.93 10.29 4.73
CA CYS A 127 12.84 11.35 5.12
C CYS A 127 13.76 10.83 6.23
N VAL A 128 15.07 10.86 5.98
CA VAL A 128 16.12 10.59 6.99
C VAL A 128 16.72 11.95 7.38
N GLY A 129 16.24 12.52 8.48
CA GLY A 129 16.41 13.95 8.72
C GLY A 129 15.80 14.74 7.56
N ASP A 130 16.62 15.49 6.84
CA ASP A 130 16.21 16.28 5.67
C ASP A 130 16.53 15.61 4.32
N THR A 131 17.20 14.46 4.33
CA THR A 131 17.46 13.70 3.10
C THR A 131 16.23 12.88 2.73
N MET A 132 15.76 13.04 1.50
CA MET A 132 14.60 12.32 0.99
C MET A 132 15.04 11.15 0.13
N TYR A 133 14.31 10.05 0.27
CA TYR A 133 14.37 8.92 -0.64
C TYR A 133 12.99 8.63 -1.19
N LEU A 134 12.91 8.41 -2.49
CA LEU A 134 11.67 8.12 -3.21
C LEU A 134 11.84 6.81 -3.98
N ALA A 135 10.99 5.84 -3.70
CA ALA A 135 10.84 4.64 -4.52
C ALA A 135 9.96 4.95 -5.72
N VAL A 136 10.50 4.70 -6.92
CA VAL A 136 9.78 4.82 -8.18
C VAL A 136 9.85 3.48 -8.88
N GLN A 137 8.69 2.98 -9.27
CA GLN A 137 8.55 1.77 -10.07
C GLN A 137 8.21 2.12 -11.52
N ASP A 138 8.56 1.22 -12.43
CA ASP A 138 8.07 1.23 -13.80
C ASP A 138 6.76 0.42 -13.83
N LEU A 139 5.63 1.08 -14.01
CA LEU A 139 4.33 0.42 -14.11
C LEU A 139 3.92 0.32 -15.58
N ALA A 140 3.50 -0.87 -16.03
CA ALA A 140 2.91 -1.02 -17.36
C ALA A 140 1.65 -0.17 -17.50
N LEU A 141 1.43 0.40 -18.69
CA LEU A 141 0.25 1.25 -18.97
C LEU A 141 -1.09 0.50 -18.92
N ASP A 142 -1.07 -0.83 -18.93
CA ASP A 142 -2.24 -1.71 -18.68
C ASP A 142 -2.36 -2.14 -17.22
N PHE A 143 -1.44 -1.71 -16.36
CA PHE A 143 -1.37 -1.93 -14.91
C PHE A 143 -1.08 -3.37 -14.47
N ASN A 144 -0.64 -4.26 -15.37
CA ASN A 144 -0.56 -5.69 -15.09
C ASN A 144 0.83 -6.21 -14.69
N ASP A 145 1.90 -5.41 -14.82
CA ASP A 145 3.22 -5.76 -14.27
C ASP A 145 4.08 -4.56 -13.83
N VAL A 146 5.07 -4.86 -12.98
CA VAL A 146 6.08 -3.91 -12.46
C VAL A 146 7.49 -4.52 -12.55
N PRO A 147 8.15 -4.45 -13.71
CA PRO A 147 9.45 -5.10 -13.94
C PRO A 147 10.64 -4.48 -13.21
N ALA A 148 10.60 -3.18 -12.89
CA ALA A 148 11.78 -2.45 -12.40
C ALA A 148 11.44 -1.38 -11.37
N ALA A 149 12.40 -1.09 -10.47
CA ALA A 149 12.28 -0.01 -9.50
C ALA A 149 13.62 0.61 -9.11
N THR A 150 13.58 1.90 -8.76
CA THR A 150 14.74 2.70 -8.38
C THR A 150 14.45 3.50 -7.12
N ILE A 151 15.44 3.63 -6.24
CA ILE A 151 15.40 4.58 -5.12
C ILE A 151 16.17 5.83 -5.49
N LEU A 152 15.45 6.93 -5.65
CA LEU A 152 15.98 8.25 -5.91
C LEU A 152 16.34 8.91 -4.58
N LYS A 153 17.28 9.85 -4.60
CA LYS A 153 17.68 10.63 -3.44
C LYS A 153 17.67 12.13 -3.74
N SER A 154 17.10 12.90 -2.84
CA SER A 154 17.23 14.36 -2.81
C SER A 154 17.83 14.82 -1.48
N THR A 155 18.72 15.82 -1.55
CA THR A 155 19.34 16.48 -0.40
C THR A 155 19.05 17.99 -0.37
N ASP A 156 18.17 18.47 -1.25
CA ASP A 156 17.79 19.87 -1.42
C ASP A 156 16.26 20.08 -1.33
N HIS A 157 15.65 19.23 -0.50
CA HIS A 157 14.23 19.22 -0.20
C HIS A 157 13.34 18.96 -1.42
N GLY A 158 13.69 17.95 -2.21
CA GLY A 158 12.88 17.43 -3.32
C GLY A 158 12.99 18.19 -4.63
N ARG A 159 13.88 19.20 -4.72
CA ARG A 159 14.07 20.02 -5.93
C ARG A 159 14.90 19.31 -6.99
N THR A 160 15.98 18.64 -6.59
CA THR A 160 16.80 17.83 -7.48
C THR A 160 16.96 16.41 -6.93
N TRP A 161 17.07 15.46 -7.86
CA TRP A 161 17.12 14.04 -7.55
C TRP A 161 18.31 13.36 -8.22
N THR A 162 18.91 12.43 -7.49
CA THR A 162 20.04 11.61 -7.95
C THR A 162 19.68 10.13 -7.88
N TRP A 163 20.15 9.33 -8.83
CA TRP A 163 19.98 7.88 -8.91
C TRP A 163 21.03 7.26 -9.85
N ASP A 164 21.17 5.94 -9.86
CA ASP A 164 22.02 5.23 -10.83
C ASP A 164 21.42 5.40 -12.23
N LYS A 165 22.18 5.95 -13.18
CA LYS A 165 21.73 6.25 -14.54
C LYS A 165 21.90 5.08 -15.52
N ASN A 166 22.46 3.96 -15.08
CA ASN A 166 22.78 2.83 -15.95
C ASN A 166 21.85 1.62 -15.76
N LYS A 167 21.13 1.54 -14.62
CA LYS A 167 20.25 0.41 -14.31
C LYS A 167 19.26 0.75 -13.19
N PRO A 168 18.11 0.05 -13.12
CA PRO A 168 17.27 0.08 -11.93
C PRO A 168 17.96 -0.59 -10.73
N MET A 169 17.50 -0.25 -9.52
CA MET A 169 18.00 -0.86 -8.28
C MET A 169 17.48 -2.29 -8.07
N PHE A 170 16.22 -2.51 -8.43
CA PHE A 170 15.52 -3.79 -8.40
C PHE A 170 14.91 -4.05 -9.79
N ALA A 171 14.91 -5.31 -10.22
CA ALA A 171 14.54 -5.70 -11.58
C ALA A 171 13.91 -7.10 -11.60
N ASN A 172 13.43 -7.52 -12.76
CA ASN A 172 12.84 -8.83 -13.02
C ASN A 172 11.60 -9.11 -12.15
N HIS A 173 10.83 -8.07 -11.82
CA HIS A 173 9.62 -8.19 -10.99
C HIS A 173 9.89 -8.68 -9.56
N VAL A 174 11.11 -8.55 -9.06
CA VAL A 174 11.47 -8.98 -7.71
C VAL A 174 11.75 -7.77 -6.83
N PHE A 175 10.91 -7.57 -5.81
CA PHE A 175 10.97 -6.46 -4.87
C PHE A 175 10.92 -5.10 -5.59
N THR A 176 9.97 -4.94 -6.51
CA THR A 176 9.87 -3.79 -7.42
C THR A 176 8.76 -2.80 -7.04
N THR A 177 7.73 -3.22 -6.31
CA THR A 177 6.84 -2.27 -5.62
C THR A 177 7.35 -2.07 -4.22
N ILE A 178 7.85 -0.87 -3.88
CA ILE A 178 8.57 -0.62 -2.62
C ILE A 178 7.94 0.54 -1.87
N TRP A 179 7.71 0.36 -0.57
CA TRP A 179 7.38 1.45 0.34
C TRP A 179 8.20 1.41 1.62
N PHE A 180 8.34 2.54 2.29
CA PHE A 180 9.14 2.66 3.51
C PHE A 180 8.25 2.66 4.75
N ALA A 181 8.80 2.20 5.88
CA ALA A 181 8.20 2.45 7.18
C ALA A 181 8.31 3.94 7.52
N ASP A 182 7.18 4.59 7.78
CA ASP A 182 7.13 5.96 8.28
C ASP A 182 7.26 5.97 9.81
N TYR A 183 8.22 6.76 10.28
CA TYR A 183 8.55 6.95 11.69
C TYR A 183 8.36 8.42 12.15
N GLY A 184 7.58 9.18 11.39
CA GLY A 184 7.32 10.59 11.63
C GLY A 184 8.50 11.50 11.27
N LYS A 185 8.50 12.71 11.83
CA LYS A 185 9.42 13.79 11.49
C LYS A 185 10.89 13.36 11.46
N GLY A 186 11.52 13.42 10.29
CA GLY A 186 12.91 13.06 10.04
C GLY A 186 13.27 11.61 10.41
N GLY A 187 12.27 10.74 10.59
CA GLY A 187 12.44 9.38 11.09
C GLY A 187 12.70 9.30 12.60
N ALA A 188 12.26 10.28 13.38
CA ALA A 188 12.58 10.39 14.82
C ALA A 188 12.16 9.18 15.66
N ALA A 189 11.11 8.45 15.27
CA ALA A 189 10.65 7.26 15.98
C ALA A 189 11.27 5.94 15.45
N ALA A 190 12.27 6.00 14.56
CA ALA A 190 12.91 4.81 14.03
C ALA A 190 13.58 4.03 15.17
N PRO A 191 13.42 2.69 15.23
CA PRO A 191 13.89 1.89 16.36
C PRO A 191 15.42 1.76 16.41
N ASP A 192 16.11 1.98 15.28
CA ASP A 192 17.55 1.83 15.15
C ASP A 192 18.11 2.65 13.96
N GLY A 193 19.34 2.34 13.54
CA GLY A 193 20.05 3.04 12.47
C GLY A 193 19.63 2.67 11.04
N TYR A 194 18.56 1.91 10.86
CA TYR A 194 18.10 1.43 9.56
C TYR A 194 16.88 2.17 9.04
N VAL A 195 16.80 2.26 7.72
CA VAL A 195 15.54 2.49 7.00
C VAL A 195 14.95 1.12 6.70
N TYR A 196 13.69 0.93 7.07
CA TYR A 196 12.92 -0.28 6.77
C TYR A 196 12.08 -0.05 5.52
N ALA A 197 12.18 -0.98 4.58
CA ALA A 197 11.45 -0.96 3.32
C ALA A 197 10.70 -2.26 3.15
N TYR A 198 9.43 -2.18 2.78
CA TYR A 198 8.61 -3.31 2.40
C TYR A 198 8.50 -3.35 0.89
N GLY A 199 8.24 -4.53 0.35
CA GLY A 199 7.95 -4.61 -1.07
C GLY A 199 7.25 -5.88 -1.50
N LEU A 200 6.78 -5.83 -2.74
CA LEU A 200 6.07 -6.90 -3.44
C LEU A 200 6.88 -7.36 -4.65
N ASP A 201 6.61 -8.60 -5.05
CA ASP A 201 7.05 -9.17 -6.32
C ASP A 201 5.88 -9.11 -7.33
N GLY A 202 6.19 -9.17 -8.63
CA GLY A 202 5.20 -9.22 -9.70
C GLY A 202 4.62 -7.85 -10.03
N ASN A 203 3.67 -7.41 -9.22
CA ASN A 203 2.86 -6.22 -9.47
C ASN A 203 2.47 -5.50 -8.15
N TRP A 204 2.00 -4.26 -8.27
CA TRP A 204 1.60 -3.42 -7.14
C TRP A 204 0.25 -3.82 -6.55
N ARG A 205 -0.56 -4.54 -7.30
CA ARG A 205 -1.78 -5.23 -6.86
C ARG A 205 -1.93 -6.48 -7.72
N ASP A 206 -3.03 -7.18 -7.49
CA ASP A 206 -3.62 -8.15 -8.41
C ASP A 206 -3.41 -7.80 -9.91
N SER A 207 -2.88 -8.74 -10.68
CA SER A 207 -2.70 -8.60 -12.13
C SER A 207 -3.99 -9.05 -12.82
N PHE A 208 -4.71 -8.12 -13.43
CA PHE A 208 -6.05 -8.38 -13.96
C PHE A 208 -6.08 -9.38 -15.10
N ASP A 209 -4.97 -9.64 -15.76
CA ASP A 209 -4.85 -10.65 -16.81
C ASP A 209 -3.87 -11.78 -16.48
N ASP A 210 -3.43 -11.86 -15.22
CA ASP A 210 -2.43 -12.82 -14.73
C ASP A 210 -1.09 -12.77 -15.52
N THR A 211 -0.72 -11.62 -16.11
CA THR A 211 0.60 -11.43 -16.76
C THR A 211 1.74 -11.76 -15.80
N VAL A 212 1.55 -11.45 -14.51
CA VAL A 212 2.40 -11.88 -13.40
C VAL A 212 1.54 -12.40 -12.25
N ALA A 213 2.14 -13.16 -11.34
CA ALA A 213 1.42 -13.67 -10.18
C ALA A 213 0.96 -12.55 -9.24
N ASP A 214 -0.25 -12.70 -8.69
CA ASP A 214 -0.79 -11.75 -7.73
C ASP A 214 0.05 -11.66 -6.45
N PRO A 215 0.23 -10.45 -5.90
CA PRO A 215 0.85 -10.30 -4.60
C PRO A 215 -0.03 -10.93 -3.51
N GLN A 216 0.53 -11.92 -2.81
CA GLN A 216 -0.05 -12.53 -1.59
C GLN A 216 0.89 -12.44 -0.38
N SER A 217 2.06 -11.85 -0.57
CA SER A 217 3.13 -11.81 0.42
C SER A 217 3.83 -10.47 0.41
N VAL A 218 4.05 -9.92 1.60
CA VAL A 218 4.85 -8.72 1.82
C VAL A 218 6.23 -9.14 2.29
N TYR A 219 7.26 -8.65 1.61
CA TYR A 219 8.65 -8.85 1.98
C TYR A 219 9.20 -7.62 2.69
N LEU A 220 10.22 -7.81 3.52
CA LEU A 220 10.88 -6.75 4.25
C LEU A 220 12.38 -6.74 3.95
N ALA A 221 12.91 -5.54 3.76
CA ALA A 221 14.32 -5.24 3.74
C ALA A 221 14.64 -4.12 4.74
N ARG A 222 15.92 -4.03 5.10
CA ARG A 222 16.48 -2.89 5.82
C ARG A 222 17.79 -2.46 5.17
N VAL A 223 18.11 -1.19 5.32
CA VAL A 223 19.38 -0.62 4.84
C VAL A 223 19.88 0.43 5.83
N PRO A 224 21.19 0.51 6.12
CA PRO A 224 21.71 1.59 6.95
C PRO A 224 21.30 2.95 6.37
N LYS A 225 20.83 3.87 7.22
CA LYS A 225 20.25 5.14 6.76
C LYS A 225 21.17 6.03 5.91
N THR A 226 22.48 5.78 5.96
CA THR A 226 23.51 6.47 5.17
C THR A 226 23.84 5.79 3.84
N LYS A 227 23.21 4.64 3.55
CA LYS A 227 23.51 3.74 2.43
C LYS A 227 22.28 3.35 1.63
N VAL A 228 21.17 4.08 1.74
CA VAL A 228 19.89 3.74 1.09
C VAL A 228 20.03 3.55 -0.43
N GLN A 229 20.88 4.31 -1.10
CA GLN A 229 21.14 4.15 -2.54
C GLN A 229 22.16 3.06 -2.90
N ASP A 230 22.84 2.45 -1.94
CA ASP A 230 23.81 1.38 -2.17
C ASP A 230 23.12 0.02 -2.07
N ARG A 231 22.74 -0.55 -3.22
CA ARG A 231 22.06 -1.85 -3.29
C ARG A 231 22.78 -2.98 -2.54
N ARG A 232 24.11 -2.91 -2.40
CA ARG A 232 24.90 -3.94 -1.69
C ARG A 232 24.75 -3.88 -0.17
N ALA A 233 24.29 -2.76 0.38
CA ALA A 233 24.07 -2.56 1.80
C ALA A 233 22.67 -2.98 2.27
N TRP A 234 21.78 -3.36 1.35
CA TRP A 234 20.44 -3.84 1.67
C TRP A 234 20.48 -5.28 2.16
N GLU A 235 19.81 -5.51 3.29
CA GLU A 235 19.59 -6.84 3.87
C GLU A 235 18.11 -7.17 3.84
N PHE A 236 17.75 -8.40 3.50
CA PHE A 236 16.38 -8.90 3.40
C PHE A 236 16.08 -9.79 4.60
N PHE A 237 14.86 -9.67 5.14
CA PHE A 237 14.40 -10.53 6.21
C PHE A 237 14.39 -11.99 5.73
N ALA A 238 15.11 -12.86 6.43
CA ALA A 238 15.31 -14.27 6.06
C ALA A 238 14.55 -15.24 6.99
N GLY A 239 13.60 -14.73 7.77
CA GLY A 239 12.87 -15.47 8.79
C GLY A 239 13.32 -15.11 10.21
N SER A 240 12.81 -15.83 11.20
CA SER A 240 13.19 -15.68 12.61
C SER A 240 13.93 -16.90 13.11
N ASN A 241 14.87 -16.70 14.03
CA ASN A 241 15.52 -17.81 14.73
C ASN A 241 14.59 -18.42 15.80
N GLU A 242 15.05 -19.48 16.47
CA GLU A 242 14.31 -20.18 17.53
C GLU A 242 13.86 -19.28 18.70
N ARG A 243 14.50 -18.12 18.88
CA ARG A 243 14.16 -17.13 19.91
C ARG A 243 13.24 -16.02 19.38
N GLY A 244 12.70 -16.16 18.17
CA GLY A 244 11.84 -15.16 17.53
C GLY A 244 12.56 -13.89 17.10
N ARG A 245 13.90 -13.88 17.03
CA ARG A 245 14.66 -12.71 16.55
C ARG A 245 14.81 -12.77 15.03
N PRO A 246 14.70 -11.63 14.32
CA PRO A 246 14.81 -11.61 12.87
C PRO A 246 16.23 -11.99 12.44
N THR A 247 16.30 -12.74 11.36
CA THR A 247 17.53 -13.04 10.63
C THR A 247 17.54 -12.25 9.33
N TRP A 248 18.72 -11.87 8.87
CA TRP A 248 18.92 -10.97 7.73
C TRP A 248 19.93 -11.58 6.77
N SER A 249 19.63 -11.55 5.48
CA SER A 249 20.54 -11.99 4.42
C SER A 249 20.82 -10.85 3.45
N SER A 250 22.04 -10.77 2.93
CA SER A 250 22.39 -9.86 1.83
C SER A 250 21.87 -10.36 0.47
N LYS A 251 21.41 -11.62 0.39
CA LYS A 251 20.89 -12.22 -0.84
C LYS A 251 19.39 -12.03 -0.91
N LEU A 252 18.93 -11.50 -2.04
CA LEU A 252 17.52 -11.26 -2.29
C LEU A 252 16.71 -12.56 -2.26
N ASP A 253 17.25 -13.66 -2.78
CA ASP A 253 16.55 -14.95 -2.89
C ASP A 253 16.40 -15.70 -1.56
N ASP A 254 17.15 -15.31 -0.53
CA ASP A 254 17.00 -15.87 0.82
C ASP A 254 15.81 -15.26 1.57
N ARG A 255 15.16 -14.23 1.00
CA ARG A 255 14.08 -13.50 1.66
C ARG A 255 12.91 -14.42 2.00
N ARG A 256 12.28 -14.13 3.14
CA ARG A 256 11.02 -14.74 3.57
C ARG A 256 9.97 -13.64 3.72
N PRO A 257 8.68 -13.95 3.51
CA PRO A 257 7.62 -12.97 3.75
C PRO A 257 7.53 -12.64 5.25
N VAL A 258 7.23 -11.38 5.57
CA VAL A 258 6.86 -10.97 6.93
C VAL A 258 5.35 -11.06 7.16
N LEU A 259 4.58 -11.02 6.09
CA LEU A 259 3.13 -11.21 6.06
C LEU A 259 2.77 -12.01 4.82
N THR A 260 1.91 -13.01 4.98
CA THR A 260 1.25 -13.72 3.89
C THR A 260 -0.24 -13.75 4.15
N ASP A 261 -1.02 -13.26 3.19
CA ASP A 261 -2.47 -13.36 3.20
C ASP A 261 -2.94 -13.79 1.81
N GLN A 262 -3.60 -14.94 1.76
CA GLN A 262 -4.05 -15.58 0.52
C GLN A 262 -5.54 -15.37 0.29
N ARG A 263 -6.22 -14.56 1.12
CA ARG A 263 -7.62 -14.22 0.90
C ARG A 263 -7.76 -13.54 -0.46
N ARG A 264 -8.86 -13.85 -1.12
CA ARG A 264 -9.33 -13.21 -2.35
C ARG A 264 -10.74 -12.72 -2.09
N LEU A 265 -10.99 -11.43 -2.28
CA LEU A 265 -12.30 -10.82 -2.12
C LEU A 265 -12.82 -10.42 -3.49
N TYR A 266 -14.11 -10.59 -3.76
CA TYR A 266 -14.67 -10.31 -5.09
C TYR A 266 -14.06 -11.16 -6.22
N ALA A 267 -13.64 -12.39 -5.91
CA ALA A 267 -13.12 -13.36 -6.89
C ALA A 267 -14.08 -13.65 -8.07
N GLN A 268 -15.36 -13.31 -7.91
CA GLN A 268 -16.36 -13.35 -8.96
C GLN A 268 -17.22 -12.07 -8.88
N THR A 269 -17.16 -11.23 -9.91
CA THR A 269 -17.98 -10.03 -10.05
C THR A 269 -18.89 -10.12 -11.28
N TYR A 270 -20.11 -9.58 -11.20
CA TYR A 270 -20.98 -9.41 -12.37
C TYR A 270 -20.53 -8.19 -13.19
N GLY A 271 -19.85 -8.38 -14.31
CA GLY A 271 -19.31 -7.30 -15.17
C GLY A 271 -17.97 -7.67 -15.82
N THR A 272 -17.32 -6.74 -16.50
CA THR A 272 -16.05 -6.98 -17.23
C THR A 272 -14.95 -5.97 -16.85
N ASN A 273 -13.87 -6.26 -16.11
CA ASN A 273 -13.38 -7.44 -15.42
C ASN A 273 -12.44 -6.93 -14.28
N ALA A 274 -12.60 -7.43 -13.05
CA ALA A 274 -11.57 -7.36 -12.00
C ALA A 274 -11.17 -8.80 -11.67
N SER A 275 -9.88 -9.13 -11.51
CA SER A 275 -9.50 -10.54 -11.33
C SER A 275 -8.09 -10.74 -10.81
N ASN A 276 -7.81 -11.57 -9.79
CA ASN A 276 -8.66 -12.34 -8.86
C ASN A 276 -8.44 -11.86 -7.39
N LEU A 277 -8.19 -10.57 -7.24
CA LEU A 277 -8.30 -9.66 -6.10
C LEU A 277 -7.74 -10.18 -4.78
N SER A 278 -6.46 -10.55 -4.81
CA SER A 278 -5.66 -10.72 -3.60
C SER A 278 -5.79 -9.50 -2.67
N VAL A 279 -5.78 -9.75 -1.36
CA VAL A 279 -5.93 -8.70 -0.33
C VAL A 279 -4.63 -7.96 0.00
N ILE A 280 -3.50 -8.42 -0.55
CA ILE A 280 -2.19 -7.78 -0.41
C ILE A 280 -1.92 -6.96 -1.68
N SER A 281 -1.50 -5.72 -1.48
CA SER A 281 -1.26 -4.73 -2.52
C SER A 281 -0.38 -3.61 -1.97
N GLN A 282 0.01 -2.70 -2.83
CA GLN A 282 0.74 -1.49 -2.47
C GLN A 282 -0.04 -0.73 -1.40
N GLY A 283 0.72 -0.19 -0.45
CA GLY A 283 0.18 0.74 0.51
C GLY A 283 1.28 1.36 1.36
N GLY A 284 1.01 1.57 2.65
CA GLY A 284 1.94 2.24 3.56
C GLY A 284 2.11 1.48 4.85
N VAL A 285 3.29 1.60 5.46
CA VAL A 285 3.54 1.16 6.83
C VAL A 285 3.89 2.35 7.69
N THR A 286 3.10 2.61 8.73
CA THR A 286 3.33 3.71 9.67
C THR A 286 3.53 3.17 11.07
N TYR A 287 4.56 3.65 11.76
CA TYR A 287 4.73 3.38 13.18
C TYR A 287 3.96 4.39 14.02
N LEU A 288 2.93 3.91 14.69
CA LEU A 288 2.10 4.67 15.62
C LEU A 288 2.72 4.57 17.02
N ALA A 289 3.56 5.57 17.36
CA ALA A 289 4.36 5.55 18.59
C ALA A 289 3.51 5.46 19.88
N ALA A 290 2.35 6.11 19.93
CA ALA A 290 1.46 6.08 21.09
C ALA A 290 0.85 4.68 21.30
N GLN A 291 0.57 3.96 20.21
CA GLN A 291 0.05 2.60 20.21
C GLN A 291 1.17 1.56 20.28
N GLN A 292 2.43 1.96 20.08
CA GLN A 292 3.58 1.05 19.94
C GLN A 292 3.32 -0.03 18.90
N ARG A 293 2.76 0.38 17.75
CA ARG A 293 2.39 -0.53 16.67
C ARG A 293 2.76 0.00 15.30
N TYR A 294 3.21 -0.92 14.46
CA TYR A 294 3.26 -0.74 13.03
C TYR A 294 1.88 -1.06 12.47
N VAL A 295 1.39 -0.21 11.57
CA VAL A 295 0.14 -0.44 10.84
C VAL A 295 0.48 -0.47 9.36
N TYR A 296 0.15 -1.58 8.70
CA TYR A 296 0.17 -1.73 7.25
C TYR A 296 -1.24 -1.58 6.73
N THR A 297 -1.43 -0.69 5.77
CA THR A 297 -2.68 -0.54 5.03
C THR A 297 -2.47 -1.05 3.62
N SER A 298 -3.26 -2.03 3.19
CA SER A 298 -3.28 -2.53 1.82
C SER A 298 -4.51 -1.96 1.12
N TRP A 299 -4.33 -1.26 0.00
CA TRP A 299 -5.46 -0.82 -0.82
C TRP A 299 -5.60 -1.70 -2.06
N THR A 300 -6.68 -2.45 -2.13
CA THR A 300 -7.07 -3.21 -3.31
C THR A 300 -8.31 -2.56 -3.91
N GLU A 301 -8.61 -2.86 -5.17
CA GLU A 301 -9.70 -2.27 -5.96
C GLU A 301 -10.93 -1.84 -5.14
N TYR A 302 -11.52 -2.74 -4.34
CA TYR A 302 -12.74 -2.47 -3.57
C TYR A 302 -12.56 -2.37 -2.06
N THR A 303 -11.40 -2.76 -1.52
CA THR A 303 -11.21 -2.96 -0.08
C THR A 303 -9.93 -2.36 0.45
N PHE A 304 -9.97 -1.89 1.68
CA PHE A 304 -8.79 -1.57 2.46
C PHE A 304 -8.62 -2.62 3.55
N GLU A 305 -7.42 -3.18 3.64
CA GLU A 305 -7.08 -4.22 4.60
C GLU A 305 -6.00 -3.70 5.53
N PHE A 306 -6.19 -3.88 6.83
CA PHE A 306 -5.31 -3.33 7.83
C PHE A 306 -4.68 -4.44 8.67
N TYR A 307 -3.36 -4.36 8.82
CA TYR A 307 -2.57 -5.28 9.61
C TYR A 307 -1.75 -4.51 10.64
N GLU A 308 -1.54 -5.10 11.81
CA GLU A 308 -0.71 -4.54 12.87
C GLU A 308 0.42 -5.48 13.27
N ALA A 309 1.54 -4.91 13.72
CA ALA A 309 2.66 -5.66 14.27
C ALA A 309 3.37 -4.91 15.40
N PRO A 310 3.96 -5.63 16.37
CA PRO A 310 4.77 -5.02 17.43
C PRO A 310 6.19 -4.64 16.97
N THR A 311 6.64 -5.18 15.84
CA THR A 311 7.98 -4.91 15.26
C THR A 311 7.88 -4.78 13.74
N PRO A 312 8.90 -4.22 13.04
CA PRO A 312 8.88 -4.12 11.58
C PRO A 312 8.69 -5.48 10.87
N TRP A 313 9.19 -6.55 11.46
CA TRP A 313 9.16 -7.90 10.88
C TRP A 313 8.00 -8.76 11.40
N GLY A 314 7.05 -8.19 12.14
CA GLY A 314 5.88 -8.90 12.63
C GLY A 314 6.00 -9.41 14.08
N PRO A 315 5.20 -10.43 14.45
CA PRO A 315 4.17 -11.06 13.62
C PRO A 315 3.09 -10.03 13.21
N TRP A 316 2.75 -10.03 11.93
CA TRP A 316 1.68 -9.18 11.39
C TRP A 316 0.32 -9.87 11.59
N LYS A 317 -0.68 -9.09 12.00
CA LYS A 317 -2.04 -9.60 12.25
C LYS A 317 -3.07 -8.69 11.62
N HIS A 318 -4.02 -9.28 10.90
CA HIS A 318 -5.15 -8.55 10.34
C HIS A 318 -6.07 -8.04 11.46
N PHE A 319 -6.57 -6.80 11.36
CA PHE A 319 -7.48 -6.25 12.37
C PHE A 319 -8.70 -5.51 11.81
N LEU A 320 -8.68 -5.11 10.54
CA LEU A 320 -9.82 -4.43 9.92
C LEU A 320 -9.85 -4.66 8.41
N SER A 321 -11.05 -4.89 7.90
CA SER A 321 -11.40 -4.79 6.49
C SER A 321 -12.42 -3.67 6.31
N LYS A 322 -12.17 -2.75 5.39
CA LYS A 322 -13.13 -1.72 4.97
C LYS A 322 -13.50 -1.96 3.52
N ASP A 323 -14.78 -2.23 3.28
CA ASP A 323 -15.32 -2.50 1.96
C ASP A 323 -16.08 -1.30 1.37
N PHE A 324 -15.56 -0.78 0.26
CA PHE A 324 -16.16 0.34 -0.47
C PHE A 324 -17.17 -0.11 -1.53
N GLY A 325 -17.25 -1.39 -1.84
CA GLY A 325 -18.11 -1.99 -2.85
C GLY A 325 -17.55 -1.83 -4.26
N GLY A 326 -18.15 -2.54 -5.22
CA GLY A 326 -17.83 -2.38 -6.64
C GLY A 326 -18.20 -0.99 -7.19
N TYR A 327 -17.62 -0.65 -8.34
CA TYR A 327 -17.93 0.58 -9.07
C TYR A 327 -19.36 0.60 -9.67
N PRO A 328 -19.91 1.78 -9.98
CA PRO A 328 -19.34 3.11 -9.74
C PRO A 328 -19.46 3.54 -8.28
N TRP A 329 -18.40 4.15 -7.76
CA TRP A 329 -18.42 4.82 -6.47
C TRP A 329 -19.19 6.14 -6.55
N SER A 330 -19.63 6.64 -5.39
CA SER A 330 -20.37 7.91 -5.27
C SER A 330 -19.56 8.95 -4.50
N THR A 331 -19.97 10.21 -4.56
CA THR A 331 -19.36 11.29 -3.76
C THR A 331 -19.53 11.11 -2.24
N SER A 332 -20.40 10.18 -1.81
CA SER A 332 -20.62 9.84 -0.40
C SER A 332 -19.89 8.57 0.06
N LYS A 333 -19.42 7.74 -0.88
CA LYS A 333 -18.70 6.50 -0.60
C LYS A 333 -17.67 6.19 -1.70
N TYR A 334 -16.39 6.38 -1.38
CA TYR A 334 -15.26 6.05 -2.27
C TYR A 334 -14.01 5.72 -1.43
N GLY A 335 -13.22 4.75 -1.89
CA GLY A 335 -11.99 4.30 -1.22
C GLY A 335 -10.72 4.99 -1.71
N GLY A 336 -10.82 5.80 -2.76
CA GLY A 336 -9.72 6.46 -3.45
C GLY A 336 -10.27 7.26 -4.60
#